data_AF-A0A2T6E4C9-F1
#
_entry.id   AF-A0A2T6E4C9-F1
#
_cell.length_a   1.000
_cell.length_b   1.000
_cell.length_c   1.000
_cell.angle_alpha   90.00
_cell.angle_beta   90.00
_cell.angle_gamma   90.00
#
_symmetry.space_group_name_H-M   'P 1'
#
loop_
_entity.id
_entity.type
_entity.pdbx_description
1 polymer ?
#
loop_
_entity_poly.entity_id
_entity_poly.type
_entity_poly.pdbx_seq_one_letter_code
_entity_poly.pdbx_strand_id
1 'polypeptide(L)'
;MRIATAFLLAVMINSALAQTTTTMRLGTNIMPPYTDITDDRQLMGEATATLNCVFDALPDYRYETSIAPWPRVVRLADQGNIDGWFLYVKNASSDRFAELSEPLQLETWYWYSHQPIGNARLEDFRDQSILVLSGTYQKLWLEARGFKQFLTVQSNDSLVRAFLARRADHLLISDSVFDETLSNFNGDLANIERRFVGYIQLGLYVTDSFMVDNPDFMQRFNEAAHACRSTNPLLTENDRQQLVQLAEQLAQWQTSDWMVQALLRQNQAHQWLTTDDIERLDQQWRDELRQGGGELMDAVMESELSIRLAYMQSQQDGVFSEVFVTDRLGLNAGASEPTSDYYQGDEAIFQQLTGRNTRYHIDELEYDESSRTFQVKISVPIRAANGRLLGILVAGVDVEQALRGFK
;
A
#
# COMPACT_ATOMS: atom_id res chain seq x y z
N MET A 1 -11.72 -18.18 81.86
CA MET A 1 -11.78 -18.70 80.48
C MET A 1 -12.74 -17.83 79.67
N ARG A 2 -12.19 -16.93 78.84
CA ARG A 2 -12.80 -16.22 77.69
C ARG A 2 -11.72 -15.26 77.18
N ILE A 3 -10.93 -15.72 76.21
CA ILE A 3 -9.94 -14.91 75.49
C ILE A 3 -10.70 -14.29 74.31
N ALA A 4 -10.76 -12.96 74.27
CA ALA A 4 -11.35 -12.22 73.17
C ALA A 4 -10.30 -12.06 72.07
N THR A 5 -10.50 -12.74 70.95
CA THR A 5 -9.66 -12.65 69.75
C THR A 5 -10.08 -11.41 68.97
N ALA A 6 -9.22 -10.40 68.91
CA ALA A 6 -9.41 -9.23 68.05
C ALA A 6 -8.98 -9.57 66.62
N PHE A 7 -9.93 -9.59 65.69
CA PHE A 7 -9.69 -9.69 64.25
C PHE A 7 -9.29 -8.30 63.72
N LEU A 8 -8.04 -8.14 63.26
CA LEU A 8 -7.62 -6.98 62.48
C LEU A 8 -8.10 -7.16 61.04
N LEU A 9 -9.01 -6.29 60.60
CA LEU A 9 -9.49 -6.22 59.23
C LEU A 9 -8.45 -5.46 58.39
N ALA A 10 -7.68 -6.17 57.57
CA ALA A 10 -6.77 -5.55 56.60
C ALA A 10 -7.60 -5.00 55.43
N VAL A 11 -7.70 -3.67 55.34
CA VAL A 11 -8.30 -2.97 54.20
C VAL A 11 -7.27 -2.96 53.07
N MET A 12 -7.46 -3.80 52.07
CA MET A 12 -6.74 -3.75 50.80
C MET A 12 -7.26 -2.55 50.01
N ILE A 13 -6.51 -1.45 49.99
CA ILE A 13 -6.79 -0.30 49.13
C ILE A 13 -6.38 -0.71 47.70
N ASN A 14 -7.35 -1.14 46.90
CA ASN A 14 -7.19 -1.22 45.45
C ASN A 14 -7.17 0.21 44.91
N SER A 15 -5.97 0.77 44.76
CA SER A 15 -5.77 1.96 43.93
C SER A 15 -5.94 1.57 42.46
N ALA A 16 -7.17 1.66 41.96
CA ALA A 16 -7.40 1.72 40.53
C ALA A 16 -6.73 3.01 40.02
N LEU A 17 -5.64 2.86 39.28
CA LEU A 17 -5.09 3.95 38.49
C LEU A 17 -6.18 4.34 37.49
N ALA A 18 -6.76 5.52 37.63
CA ALA A 18 -7.63 6.08 36.61
C ALA A 18 -6.74 6.33 35.38
N GLN A 19 -6.91 5.52 34.32
CA GLN A 19 -6.32 5.82 33.02
C GLN A 19 -6.92 7.14 32.55
N THR A 20 -6.08 8.17 32.43
CA THR A 20 -6.48 9.47 31.89
C THR A 20 -6.64 9.32 30.38
N THR A 21 -7.88 9.45 29.90
CA THR A 21 -8.16 9.46 28.46
C THR A 21 -7.76 10.81 27.85
N THR A 22 -6.93 10.78 26.81
CA THR A 22 -6.54 11.96 26.03
C THR A 22 -7.52 12.17 24.88
N THR A 23 -8.14 13.34 24.80
CA THR A 23 -9.02 13.71 23.67
C THR A 23 -8.25 14.53 22.65
N MET A 24 -8.15 14.01 21.43
CA MET A 24 -7.48 14.63 20.30
C MET A 24 -8.46 15.43 19.45
N ARG A 25 -8.16 16.70 19.19
CA ARG A 25 -8.97 17.57 18.33
C ARG A 25 -8.49 17.41 16.89
N LEU A 26 -9.35 16.85 16.04
CA LEU A 26 -9.03 16.54 14.65
C LEU A 26 -9.78 17.46 13.68
N GLY A 27 -9.08 17.91 12.64
CA GLY A 27 -9.67 18.58 11.49
C GLY A 27 -9.88 17.63 10.30
N THR A 28 -10.94 17.84 9.52
CA THR A 28 -11.13 17.19 8.22
C THR A 28 -11.97 18.06 7.28
N ASN A 29 -12.25 17.56 6.08
CA ASN A 29 -13.15 18.15 5.10
C ASN A 29 -14.08 17.07 4.53
N ILE A 30 -15.11 17.48 3.78
CA ILE A 30 -16.02 16.55 3.10
C ILE A 30 -15.38 16.04 1.81
N MET A 31 -15.26 14.72 1.69
CA MET A 31 -14.70 14.03 0.53
C MET A 31 -15.39 12.67 0.33
N PRO A 32 -16.58 12.65 -0.30
CA PRO A 32 -17.35 11.43 -0.47
C PRO A 32 -16.67 10.46 -1.47
N PRO A 33 -16.72 9.14 -1.24
CA PRO A 33 -17.44 8.45 -0.15
C PRO A 33 -16.64 8.28 1.15
N TYR A 34 -15.38 8.73 1.19
CA TYR A 34 -14.46 8.50 2.31
C TYR A 34 -14.85 9.27 3.57
N THR A 35 -15.32 10.50 3.39
CA THR A 35 -15.91 11.34 4.44
C THR A 35 -17.15 12.04 3.94
N ASP A 36 -18.23 11.89 4.69
CA ASP A 36 -19.48 12.63 4.48
C ASP A 36 -20.11 12.95 5.83
N ILE A 37 -21.24 13.66 5.82
CA ILE A 37 -22.02 13.96 7.01
C ILE A 37 -23.40 13.32 6.92
N THR A 38 -23.81 12.67 8.02
CA THR A 38 -25.20 12.24 8.19
C THR A 38 -26.13 13.45 8.33
N ASP A 39 -27.43 13.23 8.21
CA ASP A 39 -28.45 14.25 8.50
C ASP A 39 -28.31 14.84 9.92
N ASP A 40 -27.84 14.02 10.87
CA ASP A 40 -27.56 14.40 12.26
C ASP A 40 -26.20 15.10 12.44
N ARG A 41 -25.52 15.47 11.35
CA ARG A 41 -24.21 16.13 11.30
C ARG A 41 -23.07 15.35 11.95
N GLN A 42 -23.20 14.02 11.99
CA GLN A 42 -22.09 13.16 12.39
C GLN A 42 -21.26 12.81 11.17
N LEU A 43 -19.95 12.76 11.35
CA LEU A 43 -19.06 12.32 10.29
C LEU A 43 -19.28 10.82 10.02
N MET A 44 -19.35 10.46 8.75
CA MET A 44 -19.48 9.10 8.26
C MET A 44 -18.53 8.87 7.06
N GLY A 45 -18.56 7.68 6.48
CA GLY A 45 -17.74 7.29 5.32
C GLY A 45 -16.68 6.25 5.67
N GLU A 46 -16.07 5.68 4.64
CA GLU A 46 -15.12 4.55 4.75
C GLU A 46 -13.93 4.89 5.67
N ALA A 47 -13.29 6.03 5.44
CA ALA A 47 -12.14 6.44 6.23
C ALA A 47 -12.51 6.80 7.67
N THR A 48 -13.75 7.27 7.91
CA THR A 48 -14.26 7.50 9.27
C THR A 48 -14.44 6.18 10.00
N ALA A 49 -14.91 5.12 9.32
CA ALA A 49 -14.96 3.77 9.88
C ALA A 49 -13.55 3.24 10.23
N THR A 50 -12.56 3.43 9.35
CA THR A 50 -11.16 3.07 9.65
C THR A 50 -10.64 3.85 10.85
N LEU A 51 -10.85 5.17 10.91
CA LEU A 51 -10.42 6.00 12.04
C LEU A 51 -11.06 5.55 13.35
N ASN A 52 -12.36 5.23 13.35
CA ASN A 52 -13.06 4.69 14.52
C ASN A 52 -12.42 3.39 15.01
N CYS A 53 -12.15 2.44 14.10
CA CYS A 53 -11.46 1.20 14.44
C CYS A 53 -10.09 1.46 15.08
N VAL A 54 -9.31 2.42 14.55
CA VAL A 54 -8.00 2.79 15.10
C VAL A 54 -8.14 3.32 16.53
N PHE A 55 -9.06 4.25 16.77
CA PHE A 55 -9.28 4.80 18.12
C PHE A 55 -9.90 3.79 19.10
N ASP A 56 -10.64 2.78 18.61
CA ASP A 56 -11.10 1.66 19.44
C ASP A 56 -9.93 0.74 19.88
N ALA A 57 -8.89 0.61 19.05
CA ALA A 57 -7.65 -0.09 19.40
C ALA A 57 -6.72 0.72 20.33
N LEU A 58 -7.02 2.02 20.55
CA LEU A 58 -6.26 2.94 21.39
C LEU A 58 -7.10 3.40 22.59
N PRO A 59 -7.30 2.56 23.62
CA PRO A 59 -8.29 2.81 24.69
C PRO A 59 -8.02 4.07 25.53
N ASP A 60 -6.78 4.55 25.54
CA ASP A 60 -6.37 5.76 26.24
C ASP A 60 -6.64 7.04 25.43
N TYR A 61 -7.07 6.91 24.17
CA TYR A 61 -7.30 8.04 23.25
C TYR A 61 -8.76 8.10 22.80
N ARG A 62 -9.25 9.33 22.64
CA ARG A 62 -10.52 9.66 21.98
C ARG A 62 -10.27 10.79 21.00
N TYR A 63 -11.20 11.02 20.08
CA TYR A 63 -11.10 12.15 19.18
C TYR A 63 -12.43 12.89 19.03
N GLU A 64 -12.31 14.18 18.74
CA GLU A 64 -13.41 15.05 18.34
C GLU A 64 -13.07 15.67 16.99
N THR A 65 -14.05 15.79 16.09
CA THR A 65 -13.81 16.27 14.73
C THR A 65 -14.40 17.66 14.49
N SER A 66 -13.70 18.43 13.65
CA SER A 66 -14.19 19.68 13.08
C SER A 66 -14.03 19.66 11.56
N ILE A 67 -15.08 20.07 10.85
CA ILE A 67 -15.11 20.06 9.38
C ILE A 67 -14.88 21.47 8.88
N ALA A 68 -13.85 21.67 8.06
CA ALA A 68 -13.52 22.95 7.47
C ALA A 68 -12.70 22.79 6.18
N PRO A 69 -12.67 23.80 5.29
CA PRO A 69 -11.76 23.77 4.15
C PRO A 69 -10.30 23.60 4.56
N TRP A 70 -9.52 22.84 3.78
CA TRP A 70 -8.12 22.51 4.10
C TRP A 70 -7.24 23.71 4.52
N PRO A 71 -7.29 24.89 3.86
CA PRO A 71 -6.48 26.04 4.29
C PRO A 71 -6.85 26.59 5.67
N ARG A 72 -8.04 26.28 6.18
CA ARG A 72 -8.45 26.60 7.55
C ARG A 72 -8.01 25.52 8.52
N VAL A 73 -8.19 24.24 8.17
CA VAL A 73 -7.75 23.11 8.99
C VAL A 73 -6.25 23.19 9.28
N VAL A 74 -5.42 23.31 8.24
CA VAL A 74 -3.95 23.36 8.37
C VAL A 74 -3.52 24.58 9.21
N ARG A 75 -4.20 25.72 9.05
CA ARG A 75 -3.93 26.92 9.85
C ARG A 75 -4.29 26.76 11.33
N LEU A 76 -5.38 26.06 11.63
CA LEU A 76 -5.75 25.77 13.02
C LEU A 76 -4.70 24.87 13.67
N ALA A 77 -4.17 23.89 12.95
CA ALA A 77 -3.12 23.00 13.44
C ALA A 77 -1.80 23.75 13.69
N ASP A 78 -1.35 24.56 12.72
CA ASP A 78 -0.16 25.42 12.84
C ASP A 78 -0.23 26.40 14.04
N GLN A 79 -1.46 26.78 14.44
CA GLN A 79 -1.72 27.65 15.58
C GLN A 79 -1.91 26.90 16.91
N GLY A 80 -1.81 25.56 16.94
CA GLY A 80 -2.04 24.74 18.13
C GLY A 80 -3.51 24.63 18.56
N ASN A 81 -4.45 25.03 17.70
CA ASN A 81 -5.88 25.00 17.99
C ASN A 81 -6.52 23.63 17.75
N ILE A 82 -5.84 22.75 17.01
CA ILE A 82 -6.18 21.34 16.82
C ILE A 82 -4.89 20.51 16.88
N ASP A 83 -5.02 19.24 17.21
CA ASP A 83 -3.90 18.35 17.51
C ASP A 83 -3.47 17.53 16.29
N GLY A 84 -4.37 17.40 15.30
CA GLY A 84 -4.09 16.77 14.02
C GLY A 84 -5.20 16.98 13.01
N TRP A 85 -5.02 16.43 11.80
CA TRP A 85 -6.04 16.42 10.76
C TRP A 85 -5.83 15.24 9.83
N PHE A 86 -6.91 14.66 9.30
CA PHE A 86 -6.83 13.37 8.60
C PHE A 86 -7.41 13.41 7.20
N LEU A 87 -7.26 12.27 6.52
CA LEU A 87 -7.46 12.11 5.09
C LEU A 87 -6.62 13.09 4.27
N TYR A 88 -5.38 13.38 4.67
CA TYR A 88 -4.55 14.41 4.03
C TYR A 88 -3.34 13.82 3.30
N VAL A 89 -2.92 14.48 2.21
CA VAL A 89 -1.75 14.09 1.41
C VAL A 89 -0.45 14.66 1.96
N LYS A 90 0.62 13.87 1.94
CA LYS A 90 1.94 14.35 2.36
C LYS A 90 2.35 15.60 1.58
N ASN A 91 2.84 16.62 2.29
CA ASN A 91 3.36 17.82 1.66
C ASN A 91 4.39 18.54 2.54
N ALA A 92 5.36 19.18 1.88
CA ALA A 92 6.45 19.88 2.54
C ALA A 92 6.02 21.05 3.44
N SER A 93 4.79 21.57 3.30
CA SER A 93 4.32 22.66 4.16
C SER A 93 3.87 22.17 5.52
N SER A 94 3.12 21.08 5.54
CA SER A 94 2.67 20.42 6.76
C SER A 94 3.82 19.72 7.50
N ASP A 95 4.74 19.11 6.76
CA ASP A 95 5.92 18.41 7.31
C ASP A 95 6.88 19.31 8.12
N ARG A 96 6.64 20.63 8.19
CA ARG A 96 7.44 21.56 9.01
C ARG A 96 7.04 21.59 10.48
N PHE A 97 5.86 21.11 10.84
CA PHE A 97 5.30 21.20 12.20
C PHE A 97 4.42 20.00 12.60
N ALA A 98 4.39 18.98 11.76
CA ALA A 98 3.56 17.80 11.93
C ALA A 98 4.12 16.62 11.15
N GLU A 99 3.80 15.41 11.59
CA GLU A 99 4.17 14.16 10.94
C GLU A 99 2.91 13.43 10.41
N LEU A 100 3.02 12.86 9.21
CA LEU A 100 1.96 12.07 8.60
C LEU A 100 2.06 10.61 9.05
N SER A 101 0.96 10.04 9.53
CA SER A 101 0.82 8.62 9.86
C SER A 101 0.94 7.73 8.63
N GLU A 102 1.04 6.41 8.87
CA GLU A 102 0.69 5.42 7.85
C GLU A 102 -0.76 5.66 7.38
N PRO A 103 -1.09 5.27 6.12
CA PRO A 103 -2.35 5.69 5.51
C PRO A 103 -3.56 5.24 6.33
N LEU A 104 -4.64 6.00 6.25
CA LEU A 104 -5.98 5.59 6.67
C LEU A 104 -6.82 5.17 5.47
N GLN A 105 -6.60 5.86 4.34
CA GLN A 105 -7.25 5.58 3.08
C GLN A 105 -6.20 5.55 1.96
N LEU A 106 -6.43 4.67 1.01
CA LEU A 106 -5.65 4.53 -0.21
C LEU A 106 -6.56 4.86 -1.39
N GLU A 107 -6.13 5.73 -2.29
CA GLU A 107 -6.85 6.08 -3.52
C GLU A 107 -6.03 5.73 -4.76
N THR A 108 -6.70 5.45 -5.87
CA THR A 108 -6.08 5.21 -7.18
C THR A 108 -6.48 6.33 -8.12
N TRP A 109 -5.59 7.29 -8.37
CA TRP A 109 -5.93 8.44 -9.20
C TRP A 109 -5.73 8.15 -10.68
N TYR A 110 -6.73 8.55 -11.46
CA TYR A 110 -6.72 8.47 -12.91
C TYR A 110 -7.00 9.83 -13.53
N TRP A 111 -6.29 10.08 -14.63
CA TRP A 111 -6.50 11.20 -15.52
C TRP A 111 -7.39 10.76 -16.68
N TYR A 112 -8.58 11.33 -16.75
CA TYR A 112 -9.50 11.12 -17.87
C TYR A 112 -9.44 12.31 -18.81
N SER A 113 -9.44 12.04 -20.11
CA SER A 113 -9.32 13.07 -21.13
C SER A 113 -10.23 12.83 -22.33
N HIS A 114 -10.85 13.90 -22.84
CA HIS A 114 -11.47 13.92 -24.18
C HIS A 114 -10.45 14.15 -25.30
N GLN A 115 -9.20 14.44 -24.96
CA GLN A 115 -8.12 14.65 -25.90
C GLN A 115 -7.17 13.44 -25.90
N PRO A 116 -6.50 13.17 -27.04
CA PRO A 116 -5.45 12.17 -27.06
C PRO A 116 -4.32 12.52 -26.09
N ILE A 117 -4.02 11.63 -25.15
CA ILE A 117 -2.96 11.80 -24.15
C ILE A 117 -1.67 11.05 -24.51
N GLY A 118 -1.68 10.14 -25.49
CA GLY A 118 -0.48 9.64 -26.21
C GLY A 118 0.75 9.37 -25.32
N ASN A 119 1.92 9.94 -25.62
CA ASN A 119 3.09 9.91 -24.72
C ASN A 119 3.26 11.22 -23.94
N ALA A 120 2.19 12.02 -23.82
CA ALA A 120 2.24 13.27 -23.07
C ALA A 120 2.56 12.99 -21.60
N ARG A 121 3.24 13.95 -20.98
CA ARG A 121 3.48 13.99 -19.54
C ARG A 121 2.37 14.77 -18.88
N LEU A 122 2.15 14.55 -17.58
CA LEU A 122 1.08 15.23 -16.87
C LEU A 122 1.27 16.77 -16.91
N GLU A 123 2.51 17.24 -16.84
CA GLU A 123 2.87 18.66 -16.87
C GLU A 123 2.50 19.36 -18.18
N ASP A 124 2.34 18.62 -19.27
CA ASP A 124 1.97 19.17 -20.57
C ASP A 124 0.53 19.72 -20.58
N PHE A 125 -0.27 19.41 -19.55
CA PHE A 125 -1.64 19.87 -19.36
C PHE A 125 -1.79 21.06 -18.38
N ARG A 126 -0.70 21.67 -17.89
CA ARG A 126 -0.73 22.73 -16.85
C ARG A 126 -1.63 23.93 -17.15
N ASP A 127 -1.72 24.29 -18.42
CA ASP A 127 -2.51 25.43 -18.91
C ASP A 127 -3.89 25.03 -19.43
N GLN A 128 -4.28 23.75 -19.32
CA GLN A 128 -5.58 23.26 -19.75
C GLN A 128 -6.61 23.28 -18.62
N SER A 129 -7.89 23.27 -19.00
CA SER A 129 -9.00 23.23 -18.04
C SER A 129 -9.16 21.84 -17.44
N ILE A 130 -9.24 21.79 -16.11
CA ILE A 130 -9.30 20.53 -15.35
C ILE A 130 -10.50 20.57 -14.41
N LEU A 131 -11.36 19.57 -14.52
CA LEU A 131 -12.41 19.31 -13.57
C LEU A 131 -11.84 18.62 -12.33
N VAL A 132 -12.16 19.15 -11.16
CA VAL A 132 -11.80 18.58 -9.85
C VAL A 132 -12.96 18.76 -8.88
N LEU A 133 -13.12 17.84 -7.93
CA LEU A 133 -14.08 18.01 -6.86
C LEU A 133 -13.62 19.13 -5.92
N SER A 134 -14.55 19.99 -5.52
CA SER A 134 -14.29 21.05 -4.54
C SER A 134 -14.02 20.43 -3.17
N GLY A 135 -12.98 20.91 -2.49
CA GLY A 135 -12.67 20.47 -1.13
C GLY A 135 -11.79 19.22 -1.05
N THR A 136 -11.34 18.68 -2.18
CA THR A 136 -10.45 17.51 -2.21
C THR A 136 -9.00 17.89 -2.52
N TYR A 137 -8.09 16.92 -2.39
CA TYR A 137 -6.65 17.12 -2.54
C TYR A 137 -6.17 17.17 -3.97
N GLN A 138 -6.93 16.64 -4.91
CA GLN A 138 -6.61 16.63 -6.34
C GLN A 138 -6.25 18.05 -6.80
N LYS A 139 -7.04 19.05 -6.38
CA LYS A 139 -6.75 20.46 -6.68
C LYS A 139 -5.43 20.92 -6.07
N LEU A 140 -5.22 20.73 -4.77
CA LEU A 140 -4.00 21.16 -4.07
C LEU A 140 -2.74 20.49 -4.66
N TRP A 141 -2.85 19.20 -4.97
CA TRP A 141 -1.79 18.39 -5.56
C TRP A 141 -1.43 18.85 -6.97
N LEU A 142 -2.42 19.25 -7.77
CA LEU A 142 -2.22 19.86 -9.09
C LEU A 142 -1.66 21.28 -8.99
N GLU A 143 -2.16 22.11 -8.07
CA GLU A 143 -1.64 23.47 -7.83
C GLU A 143 -0.15 23.45 -7.46
N ALA A 144 0.26 22.53 -6.58
CA ALA A 144 1.66 22.32 -6.21
C ALA A 144 2.56 21.94 -7.41
N ARG A 145 1.96 21.39 -8.49
CA ARG A 145 2.64 21.03 -9.75
C ARG A 145 2.49 22.09 -10.84
N GLY A 146 1.97 23.28 -10.50
CA GLY A 146 1.91 24.43 -11.40
C GLY A 146 0.69 24.50 -12.30
N PHE A 147 -0.32 23.66 -12.09
CA PHE A 147 -1.62 23.76 -12.76
C PHE A 147 -2.42 24.96 -12.23
N LYS A 148 -3.16 25.63 -13.12
CA LYS A 148 -3.81 26.91 -12.78
C LYS A 148 -5.30 27.00 -13.13
N GLN A 149 -5.78 26.22 -14.09
CA GLN A 149 -7.13 26.35 -14.62
C GLN A 149 -8.03 25.21 -14.13
N PHE A 150 -8.80 25.49 -13.08
CA PHE A 150 -9.69 24.51 -12.45
C PHE A 150 -11.16 24.90 -12.62
N LEU A 151 -11.97 23.93 -13.01
CA LEU A 151 -13.42 23.96 -12.88
C LEU A 151 -13.80 23.07 -11.69
N THR A 152 -14.37 23.67 -10.64
CA THR A 152 -14.72 22.95 -9.41
C THR A 152 -16.22 22.75 -9.29
N VAL A 153 -16.65 21.56 -8.87
CA VAL A 153 -18.04 21.24 -8.54
C VAL A 153 -18.15 20.63 -7.14
N GLN A 154 -19.36 20.44 -6.62
CA GLN A 154 -19.58 20.04 -5.22
C GLN A 154 -19.97 18.57 -5.02
N SER A 155 -20.18 17.79 -6.08
CA SER A 155 -20.51 16.36 -5.97
C SER A 155 -19.89 15.53 -7.10
N ASN A 156 -19.65 14.24 -6.85
CA ASN A 156 -19.15 13.28 -7.85
C ASN A 156 -20.06 13.20 -9.07
N ASP A 157 -21.39 13.13 -8.88
CA ASP A 157 -22.38 13.20 -9.96
C ASP A 157 -22.20 14.43 -10.86
N SER A 158 -22.06 15.60 -10.25
CA SER A 158 -21.87 16.85 -11.00
C SER A 158 -20.53 16.86 -11.75
N LEU A 159 -19.51 16.24 -11.15
CA LEU A 159 -18.15 16.18 -11.68
C LEU A 159 -18.10 15.35 -12.96
N VAL A 160 -18.62 14.12 -12.88
CA VAL A 160 -18.64 13.22 -14.05
C VAL A 160 -19.61 13.75 -15.11
N ARG A 161 -20.80 14.27 -14.74
CA ARG A 161 -21.72 14.87 -15.73
C ARG A 161 -21.11 16.09 -16.43
N ALA A 162 -20.40 16.96 -15.71
CA ALA A 162 -19.72 18.10 -16.32
C ALA A 162 -18.61 17.65 -17.27
N PHE A 163 -17.87 16.61 -16.92
CA PHE A 163 -16.82 16.02 -17.76
C PHE A 163 -17.41 15.41 -19.04
N LEU A 164 -18.45 14.59 -18.94
CA LEU A 164 -19.13 14.00 -20.09
C LEU A 164 -19.77 15.05 -21.01
N ALA A 165 -20.27 16.15 -20.42
CA ALA A 165 -20.77 17.31 -21.15
C ALA A 165 -19.66 18.20 -21.74
N ARG A 166 -18.38 17.79 -21.66
CA ARG A 166 -17.21 18.52 -22.16
C ARG A 166 -17.08 19.95 -21.63
N ARG A 167 -17.39 20.15 -20.35
CA ARG A 167 -17.18 21.44 -19.67
C ARG A 167 -15.71 21.71 -19.35
N ALA A 168 -14.91 20.65 -19.28
CA ALA A 168 -13.45 20.70 -19.31
C ALA A 168 -12.95 19.50 -20.12
N ASP A 169 -11.71 19.58 -20.61
CA ASP A 169 -11.08 18.53 -21.39
C ASP A 169 -10.57 17.38 -20.53
N HIS A 170 -10.24 17.66 -19.27
CA HIS A 170 -9.60 16.73 -18.36
C HIS A 170 -10.28 16.65 -17.01
N LEU A 171 -10.16 15.49 -16.37
CA LEU A 171 -10.69 15.19 -15.05
C LEU A 171 -9.65 14.35 -14.27
N LEU A 172 -9.37 14.76 -13.03
CA LEU A 172 -8.60 13.96 -12.08
C LEU A 172 -9.53 13.48 -10.96
N ILE A 173 -9.67 12.17 -10.83
CA ILE A 173 -10.58 11.52 -9.86
C ILE A 173 -10.09 10.09 -9.56
N SER A 174 -10.55 9.52 -8.45
CA SER A 174 -10.39 8.09 -8.17
C SER A 174 -11.15 7.25 -9.22
N ASP A 175 -10.53 6.19 -9.72
CA ASP A 175 -11.12 5.34 -10.78
C ASP A 175 -12.39 4.62 -10.32
N SER A 176 -12.39 4.08 -9.09
CA SER A 176 -13.58 3.45 -8.51
C SER A 176 -14.76 4.41 -8.40
N VAL A 177 -14.48 5.65 -7.97
CA VAL A 177 -15.50 6.70 -7.85
C VAL A 177 -16.03 7.11 -9.22
N PHE A 178 -15.17 7.21 -10.22
CA PHE A 178 -15.59 7.53 -11.59
C PHE A 178 -16.49 6.43 -12.16
N ASP A 179 -16.08 5.17 -12.08
CA ASP A 179 -16.80 4.03 -12.65
C ASP A 179 -18.15 3.79 -11.95
N GLU A 180 -18.20 3.90 -10.63
CA GLU A 180 -19.46 3.86 -9.87
C GLU A 180 -20.40 4.98 -10.31
N THR A 181 -19.88 6.21 -10.34
CA THR A 181 -20.66 7.39 -10.72
C THR A 181 -21.17 7.28 -12.16
N LEU A 182 -20.33 6.83 -13.09
CA LEU A 182 -20.67 6.61 -14.50
C LEU A 182 -21.80 5.59 -14.65
N SER A 183 -21.72 4.49 -13.90
CA SER A 183 -22.70 3.42 -13.90
C SER A 183 -24.08 3.90 -13.41
N ASN A 184 -24.13 4.79 -12.42
CA ASN A 184 -25.37 5.33 -11.86
C ASN A 184 -26.29 6.05 -12.86
N PHE A 185 -25.76 6.47 -14.02
CA PHE A 185 -26.56 7.09 -15.07
C PHE A 185 -26.38 6.42 -16.45
N ASN A 186 -25.90 5.17 -16.48
CA ASN A 186 -25.68 4.38 -17.70
C ASN A 186 -24.79 5.10 -18.74
N GLY A 187 -23.75 5.80 -18.28
CA GLY A 187 -22.75 6.39 -19.17
C GLY A 187 -21.79 5.34 -19.76
N ASP A 188 -21.07 5.72 -20.81
CA ASP A 188 -19.96 4.91 -21.36
C ASP A 188 -18.67 5.74 -21.45
N LEU A 189 -17.56 5.04 -21.62
CA LEU A 189 -16.22 5.61 -21.80
C LEU A 189 -15.89 5.89 -23.29
N ALA A 190 -16.88 5.91 -24.19
CA ALA A 190 -16.59 6.01 -25.61
C ALA A 190 -15.88 7.34 -25.93
N ASN A 191 -14.66 7.23 -26.48
CA ASN A 191 -13.78 8.35 -26.81
C ASN A 191 -13.22 9.11 -25.59
N ILE A 192 -13.09 8.45 -24.44
CA ILE A 192 -12.42 8.98 -23.26
C ILE A 192 -11.13 8.17 -23.07
N GLU A 193 -9.98 8.85 -23.12
CA GLU A 193 -8.71 8.25 -22.73
C GLU A 193 -8.58 8.32 -21.21
N ARG A 194 -8.06 7.25 -20.60
CA ARG A 194 -7.79 7.16 -19.16
C ARG A 194 -6.33 6.81 -18.94
N ARG A 195 -5.74 7.34 -17.88
CA ARG A 195 -4.34 7.07 -17.54
C ARG A 195 -4.09 7.11 -16.05
N PHE A 196 -3.40 6.10 -15.56
CA PHE A 196 -2.99 6.03 -14.17
C PHE A 196 -2.05 7.19 -13.82
N VAL A 197 -2.34 7.86 -12.71
CA VAL A 197 -1.54 8.96 -12.17
C VAL A 197 -0.68 8.51 -11.00
N GLY A 198 -1.21 7.64 -10.14
CA GLY A 198 -0.53 7.18 -8.95
C GLY A 198 -1.49 6.65 -7.90
N TYR A 199 -0.96 5.89 -6.93
CA TYR A 199 -1.70 5.65 -5.70
C TYR A 199 -1.45 6.79 -4.73
N ILE A 200 -2.50 7.24 -4.07
CA ILE A 200 -2.44 8.35 -3.13
C ILE A 200 -2.74 7.84 -1.74
N GLN A 201 -1.79 8.10 -0.85
CA GLN A 201 -1.86 7.76 0.57
C GLN A 201 -2.46 8.94 1.33
N LEU A 202 -3.57 8.70 2.01
CA LEU A 202 -4.25 9.69 2.84
C LEU A 202 -4.17 9.27 4.30
N GLY A 203 -3.36 9.99 5.08
CA GLY A 203 -3.09 9.69 6.49
C GLY A 203 -3.68 10.71 7.45
N LEU A 204 -3.34 10.54 8.73
CA LEU A 204 -3.51 11.50 9.82
C LEU A 204 -2.20 12.27 10.00
N TYR A 205 -2.23 13.58 9.78
CA TYR A 205 -1.18 14.45 10.29
C TYR A 205 -1.37 14.68 11.78
N VAL A 206 -0.29 14.53 12.54
CA VAL A 206 -0.22 14.77 13.98
C VAL A 206 0.77 15.89 14.23
N THR A 207 0.36 16.92 14.95
CA THR A 207 1.23 18.06 15.26
C THR A 207 2.40 17.65 16.16
N ASP A 208 3.57 18.26 15.96
CA ASP A 208 4.75 18.01 16.79
C ASP A 208 4.46 18.27 18.27
N SER A 209 3.66 19.29 18.58
CA SER A 209 3.23 19.60 19.95
C SER A 209 2.47 18.46 20.61
N PHE A 210 1.58 17.78 19.87
CA PHE A 210 0.84 16.65 20.41
C PHE A 210 1.75 15.44 20.64
N MET A 211 2.69 15.19 19.71
CA MET A 211 3.63 14.07 19.81
C MET A 211 4.66 14.24 20.94
N VAL A 212 5.04 15.46 21.28
CA VAL A 212 5.90 15.73 22.46
C VAL A 212 5.24 15.26 23.75
N ASP A 213 3.93 15.48 23.88
CA ASP A 213 3.16 15.07 25.06
C ASP A 213 2.73 13.59 25.00
N ASN A 214 2.74 12.98 23.81
CA ASN A 214 2.25 11.61 23.55
C ASN A 214 3.24 10.85 22.62
N PRO A 215 4.45 10.53 23.10
CA PRO A 215 5.54 10.04 22.25
C PRO A 215 5.32 8.65 21.65
N ASP A 216 4.43 7.84 22.22
CA ASP A 216 4.06 6.50 21.73
C ASP A 216 2.88 6.52 20.75
N PHE A 217 2.21 7.66 20.60
CA PHE A 217 0.95 7.75 19.84
C PHE A 217 1.15 7.33 18.38
N MET A 218 2.13 7.90 17.69
CA MET A 218 2.29 7.65 16.25
C MET A 218 2.58 6.18 15.94
N GLN A 219 3.44 5.55 16.74
CA GLN A 219 3.74 4.12 16.59
C GLN A 219 2.47 3.27 16.75
N ARG A 220 1.75 3.45 17.87
CA ARG A 220 0.53 2.69 18.16
C ARG A 220 -0.59 2.98 17.15
N PHE A 221 -0.69 4.23 16.70
CA PHE A 221 -1.64 4.64 15.67
C PHE A 221 -1.36 3.93 14.34
N ASN A 222 -0.10 3.88 13.91
CA ASN A 222 0.28 3.23 12.66
C ASN A 222 0.03 1.70 12.71
N GLU A 223 0.40 1.04 13.83
CA GLU A 223 0.11 -0.39 14.05
C GLU A 223 -1.41 -0.68 13.97
N ALA A 224 -2.23 0.17 14.59
CA ALA A 224 -3.69 0.04 14.53
C ALA A 224 -4.26 0.37 13.14
N ALA A 225 -3.73 1.40 12.46
CA ALA A 225 -4.17 1.81 11.13
C ALA A 225 -3.93 0.70 10.10
N HIS A 226 -2.83 -0.04 10.22
CA HIS A 226 -2.58 -1.23 9.42
C HIS A 226 -3.68 -2.28 9.60
N ALA A 227 -3.95 -2.68 10.85
CA ALA A 227 -4.92 -3.72 11.17
C ALA A 227 -6.37 -3.34 10.82
N CYS A 228 -6.71 -2.05 10.89
CA CYS A 228 -8.06 -1.53 10.67
C CYS A 228 -8.39 -1.22 9.21
N ARG A 229 -7.40 -1.15 8.33
CA ARG A 229 -7.62 -0.84 6.91
C ARG A 229 -8.34 -2.03 6.25
N SER A 230 -9.57 -1.83 5.82
CA SER A 230 -10.44 -2.94 5.38
C SER A 230 -10.16 -3.45 3.97
N THR A 231 -9.45 -2.70 3.12
CA THR A 231 -9.27 -3.04 1.71
C THR A 231 -8.06 -2.34 1.10
N ASN A 232 -7.17 -3.09 0.45
CA ASN A 232 -6.24 -2.53 -0.52
C ASN A 232 -7.02 -2.03 -1.76
N PRO A 233 -6.53 -1.02 -2.49
CA PRO A 233 -7.13 -0.62 -3.75
C PRO A 233 -7.27 -1.83 -4.69
N LEU A 234 -8.43 -1.98 -5.32
CA LEU A 234 -8.61 -3.04 -6.30
C LEU A 234 -7.86 -2.67 -7.57
N LEU A 235 -7.08 -3.63 -8.11
CA LEU A 235 -6.55 -3.54 -9.46
C LEU A 235 -7.71 -3.51 -10.46
N THR A 236 -7.74 -2.50 -11.31
CA THR A 236 -8.72 -2.42 -12.40
C THR A 236 -8.49 -3.56 -13.40
N GLU A 237 -9.48 -3.87 -14.24
CA GLU A 237 -9.28 -4.85 -15.31
C GLU A 237 -8.10 -4.44 -16.22
N ASN A 238 -7.92 -3.14 -16.48
CA ASN A 238 -6.81 -2.65 -17.30
C ASN A 238 -5.46 -2.83 -16.60
N ASP A 239 -5.40 -2.60 -15.29
CA ASP A 239 -4.17 -2.81 -14.50
C ASP A 239 -3.81 -4.29 -14.47
N ARG A 240 -4.81 -5.17 -14.30
CA ARG A 240 -4.62 -6.62 -14.42
C ARG A 240 -4.08 -7.03 -15.79
N GLN A 241 -4.56 -6.43 -16.87
CA GLN A 241 -4.04 -6.72 -18.22
C GLN A 241 -2.57 -6.30 -18.37
N GLN A 242 -2.14 -5.19 -17.77
CA GLN A 242 -0.73 -4.78 -17.78
C GLN A 242 0.14 -5.74 -16.97
N LEU A 243 -0.31 -6.14 -15.77
CA LEU A 243 0.38 -7.13 -14.94
C LEU A 243 0.43 -8.51 -15.64
N VAL A 244 -0.60 -8.89 -16.38
CA VAL A 244 -0.59 -10.09 -17.23
C VAL A 244 0.49 -10.02 -18.30
N GLN A 245 0.71 -8.87 -18.95
CA GLN A 245 1.79 -8.72 -19.92
C GLN A 245 3.17 -8.89 -19.27
N LEU A 246 3.37 -8.37 -18.05
CA LEU A 246 4.59 -8.58 -17.28
C LEU A 246 4.77 -10.05 -16.89
N ALA A 247 3.70 -10.71 -16.42
CA ALA A 247 3.73 -12.13 -16.10
C ALA A 247 4.04 -13.00 -17.33
N GLU A 248 3.52 -12.63 -18.48
CA GLU A 248 3.82 -13.26 -19.76
C GLU A 248 5.30 -13.13 -20.15
N GLN A 249 5.90 -11.95 -19.94
CA GLN A 249 7.33 -11.70 -20.16
C GLN A 249 8.19 -12.55 -19.21
N LEU A 250 7.88 -12.54 -17.91
CA LEU A 250 8.57 -13.38 -16.92
C LEU A 250 8.44 -14.87 -17.25
N ALA A 251 7.26 -15.31 -17.71
CA ALA A 251 7.02 -16.70 -18.08
C ALA A 251 7.85 -17.14 -19.30
N GLN A 252 8.38 -16.23 -20.12
CA GLN A 252 9.33 -16.60 -21.18
C GLN A 252 10.65 -17.13 -20.61
N TRP A 253 11.00 -16.76 -19.37
CA TRP A 253 12.23 -17.23 -18.73
C TRP A 253 12.13 -18.64 -18.16
N GLN A 254 10.93 -19.23 -18.10
CA GLN A 254 10.69 -20.60 -17.60
C GLN A 254 11.55 -21.67 -18.26
N THR A 255 11.91 -21.45 -19.53
CA THR A 255 12.65 -22.40 -20.35
C THR A 255 14.14 -22.06 -20.45
N SER A 256 14.62 -21.09 -19.67
CA SER A 256 16.01 -20.67 -19.69
C SER A 256 16.93 -21.76 -19.15
N ASP A 257 17.90 -22.19 -19.97
CA ASP A 257 18.86 -23.24 -19.59
C ASP A 257 19.59 -22.93 -18.28
N TRP A 258 20.03 -21.68 -18.07
CA TRP A 258 20.75 -21.29 -16.86
C TRP A 258 19.91 -21.47 -15.58
N MET A 259 18.61 -21.15 -15.65
CA MET A 259 17.69 -21.27 -14.52
C MET A 259 17.37 -22.76 -14.26
N VAL A 260 17.03 -23.49 -15.32
CA VAL A 260 16.73 -24.92 -15.25
C VAL A 260 17.93 -25.72 -14.70
N GLN A 261 19.14 -25.44 -15.17
CA GLN A 261 20.35 -26.13 -14.71
C GLN A 261 20.71 -25.78 -13.26
N ALA A 262 20.55 -24.52 -12.85
CA ALA A 262 20.74 -24.12 -11.45
C ALA A 262 19.79 -24.89 -10.51
N LEU A 263 18.50 -24.93 -10.86
CA LEU A 263 17.50 -25.63 -10.07
C LEU A 263 17.69 -27.15 -10.08
N LEU A 264 18.12 -27.75 -11.19
CA LEU A 264 18.44 -29.18 -11.22
C LEU A 264 19.58 -29.53 -10.26
N ARG A 265 20.66 -28.72 -10.24
CA ARG A 265 21.79 -28.89 -9.31
C ARG A 265 21.34 -28.74 -7.85
N GLN A 266 20.59 -27.69 -7.53
CA GLN A 266 20.11 -27.47 -6.17
C GLN A 266 19.16 -28.58 -5.70
N ASN A 267 18.18 -28.95 -6.52
CA ASN A 267 17.24 -30.02 -6.18
C ASN A 267 17.93 -31.38 -5.95
N GLN A 268 19.06 -31.62 -6.62
CA GLN A 268 19.89 -32.81 -6.41
C GLN A 268 20.64 -32.74 -5.07
N ALA A 269 21.21 -31.58 -4.73
CA ALA A 269 21.85 -31.35 -3.44
C ALA A 269 20.84 -31.47 -2.27
N HIS A 270 19.62 -30.98 -2.48
CA HIS A 270 18.54 -30.97 -1.48
C HIS A 270 17.66 -32.22 -1.49
N GLN A 271 18.06 -33.29 -2.18
CA GLN A 271 17.22 -34.48 -2.34
C GLN A 271 16.88 -35.20 -1.01
N TRP A 272 17.70 -35.01 0.03
CA TRP A 272 17.60 -35.68 1.34
C TRP A 272 17.38 -34.71 2.50
N LEU A 273 17.10 -33.43 2.25
CA LEU A 273 16.82 -32.49 3.34
C LEU A 273 15.51 -32.87 4.05
N THR A 274 15.56 -32.85 5.37
CA THR A 274 14.39 -33.01 6.24
C THR A 274 13.76 -31.66 6.56
N THR A 275 12.57 -31.65 7.17
CA THR A 275 11.95 -30.42 7.67
C THR A 275 12.83 -29.72 8.70
N ASP A 276 13.43 -30.47 9.63
CA ASP A 276 14.35 -29.92 10.63
C ASP A 276 15.59 -29.27 9.96
N ASP A 277 16.08 -29.82 8.84
CA ASP A 277 17.17 -29.21 8.09
C ASP A 277 16.73 -27.90 7.43
N ILE A 278 15.52 -27.84 6.89
CA ILE A 278 14.93 -26.63 6.29
C ILE A 278 14.81 -25.53 7.33
N GLU A 279 14.22 -25.83 8.50
CA GLU A 279 14.08 -24.87 9.59
C GLU A 279 15.44 -24.36 10.09
N ARG A 280 16.44 -25.25 10.15
CA ARG A 280 17.81 -24.85 10.52
C ARG A 280 18.45 -23.92 9.49
N LEU A 281 18.29 -24.20 8.19
CA LEU A 281 18.82 -23.33 7.13
C LEU A 281 18.11 -21.98 7.13
N ASP A 282 16.80 -21.97 7.39
CA ASP A 282 16.02 -20.74 7.50
C ASP A 282 16.47 -19.86 8.67
N GLN A 283 16.65 -20.46 9.86
CA GLN A 283 17.18 -19.74 11.01
C GLN A 283 18.60 -19.22 10.75
N GLN A 284 19.45 -20.02 10.11
CA GLN A 284 20.80 -19.60 9.72
C GLN A 284 20.76 -18.36 8.82
N TRP A 285 19.92 -18.35 7.78
CA TRP A 285 19.76 -17.19 6.90
C TRP A 285 19.33 -15.94 7.66
N ARG A 286 18.29 -16.03 8.50
CA ARG A 286 17.81 -14.90 9.31
C ARG A 286 18.88 -14.37 10.27
N ASP A 287 19.75 -15.25 10.78
CA ASP A 287 20.87 -14.86 11.64
C ASP A 287 21.98 -14.16 10.85
N GLU A 288 22.33 -14.67 9.66
CA GLU A 288 23.32 -14.08 8.76
C GLU A 288 22.85 -12.73 8.21
N LEU A 289 21.58 -12.60 7.84
CA LEU A 289 20.97 -11.34 7.38
C LEU A 289 21.11 -10.24 8.45
N ARG A 290 20.84 -10.56 9.71
CA ARG A 290 21.01 -9.62 10.85
C ARG A 290 22.47 -9.24 11.10
N GLN A 291 23.42 -10.10 10.70
CA GLN A 291 24.86 -9.85 10.82
C GLN A 291 25.43 -9.12 9.59
N GLY A 292 24.65 -9.01 8.51
CA GLY A 292 25.05 -8.37 7.25
C GLY A 292 25.78 -9.30 6.28
N GLY A 293 25.68 -10.62 6.46
CA GLY A 293 26.29 -11.63 5.60
C GLY A 293 26.70 -12.90 6.35
N GLY A 294 27.04 -13.95 5.59
CA GLY A 294 27.43 -15.25 6.14
C GLY A 294 27.51 -16.34 5.06
N GLU A 295 27.91 -17.55 5.46
CA GLU A 295 28.26 -18.61 4.49
C GLU A 295 27.09 -19.00 3.58
N LEU A 296 25.89 -19.14 4.13
CA LEU A 296 24.71 -19.53 3.34
C LEU A 296 24.25 -18.37 2.45
N MET A 297 24.17 -17.17 3.01
CA MET A 297 23.75 -15.96 2.31
C MET A 297 24.71 -15.63 1.17
N ASP A 298 26.02 -15.64 1.41
CA ASP A 298 27.04 -15.38 0.40
C ASP A 298 26.99 -16.44 -0.71
N ALA A 299 26.85 -17.73 -0.35
CA ALA A 299 26.74 -18.81 -1.33
C ALA A 299 25.54 -18.65 -2.28
N VAL A 300 24.40 -18.16 -1.78
CA VAL A 300 23.20 -17.90 -2.58
C VAL A 300 23.36 -16.60 -3.37
N MET A 301 23.70 -15.49 -2.71
CA MET A 301 23.74 -14.15 -3.32
C MET A 301 24.87 -13.98 -4.34
N GLU A 302 26.00 -14.69 -4.18
CA GLU A 302 27.11 -14.67 -5.13
C GLU A 302 26.97 -15.71 -6.26
N SER A 303 25.89 -16.49 -6.27
CA SER A 303 25.66 -17.50 -7.31
C SER A 303 25.46 -16.87 -8.70
N GLU A 304 25.82 -17.62 -9.75
CA GLU A 304 25.53 -17.22 -11.13
C GLU A 304 24.04 -16.93 -11.38
N LEU A 305 23.16 -17.59 -10.61
CA LEU A 305 21.72 -17.39 -10.65
C LEU A 305 21.37 -16.00 -10.10
N SER A 306 21.80 -15.68 -8.88
CA SER A 306 21.56 -14.37 -8.24
C SER A 306 22.13 -13.20 -9.05
N ILE A 307 23.36 -13.33 -9.57
CA ILE A 307 23.98 -12.30 -10.41
C ILE A 307 23.13 -12.01 -11.65
N ARG A 308 22.57 -13.04 -12.29
CA ARG A 308 21.69 -12.86 -13.45
C ARG A 308 20.35 -12.24 -13.07
N LEU A 309 19.75 -12.65 -11.95
CA LEU A 309 18.50 -12.09 -11.44
C LEU A 309 18.66 -10.60 -11.15
N ALA A 310 19.73 -10.21 -10.45
CA ALA A 310 20.08 -8.80 -10.21
C ALA A 310 20.27 -8.01 -11.52
N TYR A 311 20.98 -8.59 -12.49
CA TYR A 311 21.08 -7.98 -13.82
C TYR A 311 19.71 -7.79 -14.46
N MET A 312 18.83 -8.80 -14.45
CA MET A 312 17.49 -8.70 -15.03
C MET A 312 16.61 -7.67 -14.33
N GLN A 313 16.62 -7.62 -13.00
CA GLN A 313 15.92 -6.58 -12.24
C GLN A 313 16.40 -5.18 -12.66
N SER A 314 17.72 -4.99 -12.80
CA SER A 314 18.30 -3.69 -13.20
C SER A 314 17.86 -3.19 -14.59
N GLN A 315 17.43 -4.10 -15.47
CA GLN A 315 16.96 -3.75 -16.83
C GLN A 315 15.49 -3.30 -16.87
N GLN A 316 14.79 -3.31 -15.74
CA GLN A 316 13.34 -3.12 -15.67
C GLN A 316 12.95 -1.74 -15.12
N ASP A 317 13.89 -0.79 -15.07
CA ASP A 317 13.66 0.61 -14.70
C ASP A 317 12.85 0.81 -13.40
N GLY A 318 13.00 -0.10 -12.43
CA GLY A 318 12.32 -0.06 -11.13
C GLY A 318 10.95 -0.75 -11.09
N VAL A 319 10.49 -1.38 -12.18
CA VAL A 319 9.24 -2.17 -12.20
C VAL A 319 9.33 -3.40 -11.29
N PHE A 320 10.48 -4.07 -11.25
CA PHE A 320 10.72 -5.17 -10.31
C PHE A 320 11.46 -4.65 -9.08
N SER A 321 10.79 -4.73 -7.92
CA SER A 321 11.37 -4.41 -6.61
C SER A 321 12.31 -5.51 -6.14
N GLU A 322 11.97 -6.77 -6.43
CA GLU A 322 12.79 -7.94 -6.12
C GLU A 322 12.52 -9.05 -7.14
N VAL A 323 13.50 -9.91 -7.37
CA VAL A 323 13.34 -11.12 -8.18
C VAL A 323 14.13 -12.26 -7.53
N PHE A 324 13.45 -13.33 -7.15
CA PHE A 324 14.09 -14.51 -6.58
C PHE A 324 13.52 -15.81 -7.15
N VAL A 325 14.28 -16.88 -7.00
CA VAL A 325 13.90 -18.21 -7.47
C VAL A 325 14.09 -19.18 -6.33
N THR A 326 13.05 -19.95 -6.02
CA THR A 326 13.08 -21.05 -5.06
C THR A 326 13.31 -22.37 -5.78
N ASP A 327 13.77 -23.39 -5.06
CA ASP A 327 13.73 -24.77 -5.53
C ASP A 327 12.37 -25.45 -5.26
N ARG A 328 12.30 -26.78 -5.51
CA ARG A 328 11.07 -27.56 -5.36
C ARG A 328 10.61 -27.72 -3.91
N LEU A 329 11.48 -27.45 -2.94
CA LEU A 329 11.17 -27.47 -1.52
C LEU A 329 10.78 -26.08 -1.03
N GLY A 330 10.98 -25.03 -1.83
CA GLY A 330 10.72 -23.64 -1.44
C GLY A 330 11.94 -22.94 -0.85
N LEU A 331 13.15 -23.52 -0.96
CA LEU A 331 14.38 -22.87 -0.49
C LEU A 331 14.94 -21.96 -1.58
N ASN A 332 15.41 -20.76 -1.22
CA ASN A 332 15.98 -19.84 -2.20
C ASN A 332 17.19 -20.44 -2.92
N ALA A 333 17.10 -20.49 -4.25
CA ALA A 333 18.18 -20.93 -5.15
C ALA A 333 19.02 -19.76 -5.66
N GLY A 334 18.42 -18.58 -5.70
CA GLY A 334 19.09 -17.31 -5.97
C GLY A 334 18.10 -16.16 -5.91
N ALA A 335 18.60 -14.98 -5.63
CA ALA A 335 17.81 -13.78 -5.45
C ALA A 335 18.58 -12.55 -5.93
N SER A 336 17.86 -11.54 -6.41
CA SER A 336 18.46 -10.29 -6.82
C SER A 336 18.85 -9.41 -5.63
N GLU A 337 18.11 -9.52 -4.54
CA GLU A 337 18.36 -8.91 -3.24
C GLU A 337 18.07 -9.94 -2.12
N PRO A 338 18.64 -9.79 -0.92
CA PRO A 338 18.37 -10.73 0.17
C PRO A 338 16.91 -10.71 0.60
N THR A 339 16.27 -11.87 0.65
CA THR A 339 14.91 -12.04 1.19
C THR A 339 14.91 -12.01 2.72
N SER A 340 13.73 -11.78 3.33
CA SER A 340 13.54 -11.83 4.79
C SER A 340 13.93 -13.18 5.41
N ASP A 341 13.75 -14.25 4.65
CA ASP A 341 13.90 -15.64 5.07
C ASP A 341 14.27 -16.53 3.88
N TYR A 342 14.84 -17.70 4.16
CA TYR A 342 15.36 -18.61 3.14
C TYR A 342 14.31 -19.58 2.63
N TYR A 343 13.38 -19.97 3.51
CA TYR A 343 12.27 -20.85 3.19
C TYR A 343 11.04 -20.03 2.80
N GLN A 344 10.56 -20.23 1.58
CA GLN A 344 9.39 -19.59 0.96
C GLN A 344 8.28 -20.61 0.67
N GLY A 345 8.41 -21.84 1.19
CA GLY A 345 7.50 -22.94 0.88
C GLY A 345 6.23 -22.97 1.72
N ASP A 346 6.20 -22.20 2.81
CA ASP A 346 5.04 -21.93 3.65
C ASP A 346 4.10 -20.88 3.05
N GLU A 347 4.59 -20.08 2.11
CA GLU A 347 3.80 -19.11 1.36
C GLU A 347 2.61 -19.78 0.65
N ALA A 348 1.43 -19.16 0.78
CA ALA A 348 0.18 -19.70 0.24
C ALA A 348 0.29 -20.01 -1.27
N ILE A 349 1.05 -19.19 -1.99
CA ILE A 349 1.24 -19.33 -3.43
C ILE A 349 2.04 -20.58 -3.81
N PHE A 350 3.03 -20.98 -3.00
CA PHE A 350 3.83 -22.18 -3.25
C PHE A 350 2.94 -23.43 -3.22
N GLN A 351 2.01 -23.49 -2.26
CA GLN A 351 1.03 -24.57 -2.16
C GLN A 351 0.02 -24.58 -3.31
N GLN A 352 -0.40 -23.40 -3.78
CA GLN A 352 -1.35 -23.30 -4.89
C GLN A 352 -0.76 -23.70 -6.25
N LEU A 353 0.51 -23.35 -6.51
CA LEU A 353 1.17 -23.61 -7.80
C LEU A 353 1.70 -25.03 -7.94
N THR A 354 2.05 -25.69 -6.84
CA THR A 354 2.51 -27.09 -6.85
C THR A 354 1.41 -28.07 -7.29
N GLY A 355 0.14 -27.75 -7.02
CA GLY A 355 -1.03 -28.57 -7.38
C GLY A 355 -1.72 -28.24 -8.71
N ARG A 356 -1.30 -27.18 -9.42
CA ARG A 356 -1.99 -26.69 -10.63
C ARG A 356 -1.06 -26.61 -11.84
N ASN A 357 -1.61 -26.80 -13.04
CA ASN A 357 -0.90 -26.54 -14.30
C ASN A 357 -1.16 -25.11 -14.78
N THR A 358 -0.92 -24.13 -13.90
CA THR A 358 -0.98 -22.71 -14.24
C THR A 358 0.36 -22.25 -14.78
N ARG A 359 0.34 -21.29 -15.72
CA ARG A 359 1.56 -20.73 -16.31
C ARG A 359 2.21 -19.67 -15.41
N TYR A 360 1.41 -18.92 -14.68
CA TYR A 360 1.83 -17.95 -13.68
C TYR A 360 0.67 -17.71 -12.70
N HIS A 361 0.96 -16.95 -11.65
CA HIS A 361 0.00 -16.39 -10.71
C HIS A 361 0.37 -14.93 -10.43
N ILE A 362 -0.64 -14.11 -10.19
CA ILE A 362 -0.51 -12.69 -9.85
C ILE A 362 -1.30 -12.53 -8.55
N ASP A 363 -0.60 -12.20 -7.48
CA ASP A 363 -1.20 -12.01 -6.16
C ASP A 363 -2.09 -10.74 -6.14
N GLU A 364 -2.82 -10.55 -5.04
CA GLU A 364 -3.57 -9.32 -4.81
C GLU A 364 -2.62 -8.14 -4.55
N LEU A 365 -3.13 -6.92 -4.74
CA LEU A 365 -2.37 -5.72 -4.46
C LEU A 365 -2.14 -5.61 -2.96
N GLU A 366 -0.89 -5.42 -2.55
CA GLU A 366 -0.50 -5.21 -1.15
C GLU A 366 0.26 -3.89 -1.01
N TYR A 367 0.12 -3.25 0.15
CA TYR A 367 0.90 -2.08 0.52
C TYR A 367 2.07 -2.53 1.40
N ASP A 368 3.28 -2.37 0.90
CA ASP A 368 4.50 -2.62 1.66
C ASP A 368 4.87 -1.38 2.47
N GLU A 369 4.84 -1.50 3.80
CA GLU A 369 5.12 -0.40 4.72
C GLU A 369 6.59 0.04 4.70
N SER A 370 7.50 -0.90 4.42
CA SER A 370 8.93 -0.66 4.46
C SER A 370 9.37 0.25 3.31
N SER A 371 8.82 0.01 2.11
CA SER A 371 9.05 0.81 0.91
C SER A 371 8.01 1.93 0.74
N ARG A 372 6.88 1.86 1.45
CA ARG A 372 5.68 2.71 1.25
C ARG A 372 5.16 2.68 -0.18
N THR A 373 5.23 1.51 -0.81
CA THR A 373 4.80 1.30 -2.20
C THR A 373 3.75 0.21 -2.29
N PHE A 374 2.98 0.25 -3.37
CA PHE A 374 2.10 -0.85 -3.73
C PHE A 374 2.85 -1.92 -4.50
N GLN A 375 2.75 -3.15 -4.04
CA GLN A 375 3.40 -4.28 -4.64
C GLN A 375 2.41 -5.38 -4.99
N VAL A 376 2.72 -6.10 -6.05
CA VAL A 376 2.11 -7.37 -6.41
C VAL A 376 3.22 -8.36 -6.63
N LYS A 377 3.04 -9.59 -6.16
CA LYS A 377 3.95 -10.68 -6.48
C LYS A 377 3.45 -11.44 -7.71
N ILE A 378 4.34 -11.64 -8.68
CA ILE A 378 4.11 -12.49 -9.84
C ILE A 378 4.94 -13.76 -9.67
N SER A 379 4.24 -14.90 -9.60
CA SER A 379 4.85 -16.21 -9.38
C SER A 379 4.76 -17.08 -10.62
N VAL A 380 5.87 -17.69 -11.01
CA VAL A 380 6.08 -18.36 -12.29
C VAL A 380 6.71 -19.74 -12.04
N PRO A 381 5.97 -20.86 -12.18
CA PRO A 381 6.51 -22.19 -11.92
C PRO A 381 7.55 -22.59 -12.99
N ILE A 382 8.71 -23.06 -12.54
CA ILE A 382 9.79 -23.53 -13.40
C ILE A 382 9.72 -25.05 -13.47
N ARG A 383 9.61 -25.61 -14.67
CA ARG A 383 9.42 -27.05 -14.88
C ARG A 383 10.49 -27.64 -15.78
N ALA A 384 10.89 -28.88 -15.51
CA ALA A 384 11.70 -29.66 -16.42
C ALA A 384 10.92 -30.02 -17.68
N ALA A 385 11.62 -30.49 -18.72
CA ALA A 385 11.01 -30.91 -19.99
C ALA A 385 9.93 -32.00 -19.83
N ASN A 386 9.96 -32.78 -18.75
CA ASN A 386 8.96 -33.80 -18.43
C ASN A 386 7.79 -33.27 -17.55
N GLY A 387 7.70 -31.96 -17.34
CA GLY A 387 6.64 -31.30 -16.55
C GLY A 387 6.88 -31.29 -15.04
N ARG A 388 7.94 -31.93 -14.54
CA ARG A 388 8.30 -31.94 -13.10
C ARG A 388 8.65 -30.53 -12.64
N LEU A 389 8.03 -30.07 -11.54
CA LEU A 389 8.38 -28.81 -10.91
C LEU A 389 9.83 -28.84 -10.40
N LEU A 390 10.59 -27.81 -10.76
CA LEU A 390 11.96 -27.58 -10.32
C LEU A 390 12.05 -26.46 -9.29
N GLY A 391 11.12 -25.52 -9.32
CA GLY A 391 11.17 -24.32 -8.50
C GLY A 391 10.12 -23.30 -8.91
N ILE A 392 10.12 -22.15 -8.27
CA ILE A 392 9.23 -21.03 -8.58
C ILE A 392 10.07 -19.76 -8.70
N LEU A 393 9.94 -19.06 -9.83
CA LEU A 393 10.44 -17.69 -9.99
C LEU A 393 9.37 -16.74 -9.43
N VAL A 394 9.76 -15.85 -8.54
CA VAL A 394 8.89 -14.83 -7.96
C VAL A 394 9.50 -13.47 -8.27
N ALA A 395 8.66 -12.54 -8.71
CA ALA A 395 9.03 -11.15 -8.88
C ALA A 395 8.07 -10.27 -8.08
N GLY A 396 8.61 -9.46 -7.18
CA GLY A 396 7.90 -8.33 -6.59
C GLY A 396 7.80 -7.21 -7.62
N VAL A 397 6.59 -6.73 -7.89
CA VAL A 397 6.31 -5.69 -8.87
C VAL A 397 5.86 -4.44 -8.15
N ASP A 398 6.61 -3.35 -8.27
CA ASP A 398 6.12 -2.03 -7.89
C ASP A 398 5.03 -1.63 -8.90
N VAL A 399 3.79 -1.61 -8.44
CA VAL A 399 2.63 -1.42 -9.31
C VAL A 399 2.56 0.01 -9.82
N GLU A 400 3.06 1.00 -9.08
CA GLU A 400 3.12 2.37 -9.60
C GLU A 400 4.09 2.48 -10.77
N GLN A 401 5.24 1.84 -10.65
CA GLN A 401 6.26 1.79 -11.69
C GLN A 401 5.76 1.00 -12.90
N ALA A 402 5.12 -0.15 -12.66
CA ALA A 402 4.56 -1.01 -13.69
C ALA A 402 3.46 -0.31 -14.49
N LEU A 403 2.60 0.45 -13.81
CA LEU A 403 1.45 1.12 -14.40
C LEU A 403 1.76 2.55 -14.87
N ARG A 404 3.01 3.05 -14.67
CA ARG A 404 3.42 4.45 -14.94
C ARG A 404 2.76 4.99 -16.20
N GLY A 405 1.65 5.70 -15.99
CA GLY A 405 0.80 6.14 -17.08
C GLY A 405 1.40 7.33 -17.80
N PHE A 406 1.98 8.25 -17.03
CA PHE A 406 2.71 9.42 -17.51
C PHE A 406 4.22 9.19 -17.33
N LYS A 407 5.00 9.49 -18.39
CA LYS A 407 6.48 9.38 -18.38
C LYS A 407 7.18 10.57 -17.75
#